data_AF-A0A2N1N3N4-F1
#
_entry.id   AF-A0A2N1N3N4-F1
#
_cell.length_a   1.000
_cell.length_b   1.000
_cell.length_c   1.000
_cell.angle_alpha   90.00
_cell.angle_beta   90.00
_cell.angle_gamma   90.00
#
_symmetry.space_group_name_H-M   'P 1'
#
loop_
_entity.id
_entity.type
_entity.pdbx_description
1 polymer ?
#
loop_
_entity_poly.entity_id
_entity_poly.type
_entity_poly.pdbx_seq_one_letter_code
_entity_poly.pdbx_strand_id
1 'polypeptide(L)'
;MNTLGKLLTMHELKAMPSLFYKGRIVSVNLMRQYTNISQENVDIYEPSVSIPLIPEKPKRPPTAYILFYREFLSKTRKGYKKLNVADAAKLAGAGWARLSPDDKNVYIDQYKKKVEEYKKVHDEWSKLLTPKVISQENKRRRLVHEHKLKSAEEKLKLKLIKDPSITPPPKTPYAYYIMKRMNDDGTENIGLDKLEEYVFDWEKLTPEDKQPYVKDLNEETIRYEQQMKVYRNLN
;
A
#
# COMPACT_ATOMS: atom_id res chain seq x y z
N MET A 1 -32.99 -34.86 -66.07
CA MET A 1 -32.44 -33.59 -66.61
C MET A 1 -31.23 -33.20 -65.79
N ASN A 2 -30.09 -33.09 -66.48
CA ASN A 2 -28.84 -32.37 -66.21
C ASN A 2 -28.15 -32.52 -64.84
N THR A 3 -27.08 -33.34 -64.71
CA THR A 3 -25.65 -33.11 -65.07
C THR A 3 -24.99 -31.98 -64.26
N LEU A 4 -24.29 -32.31 -63.17
CA LEU A 4 -22.83 -32.56 -63.06
C LEU A 4 -21.98 -31.27 -63.04
N GLY A 5 -21.21 -31.08 -61.96
CA GLY A 5 -19.89 -30.47 -62.09
C GLY A 5 -19.35 -29.59 -60.95
N LYS A 6 -18.45 -30.20 -60.16
CA LYS A 6 -17.17 -29.64 -59.66
C LYS A 6 -17.17 -28.61 -58.52
N LEU A 7 -16.50 -29.04 -57.43
CA LEU A 7 -15.74 -28.16 -56.54
C LEU A 7 -14.64 -27.44 -57.35
N LEU A 8 -14.58 -26.12 -57.25
CA LEU A 8 -13.45 -25.29 -57.70
C LEU A 8 -13.20 -24.18 -56.68
N THR A 9 -11.93 -24.06 -56.31
CA THR A 9 -11.32 -23.08 -55.41
C THR A 9 -11.31 -21.67 -55.99
N MET A 10 -11.50 -20.69 -55.09
CA MET A 10 -11.10 -19.28 -55.10
C MET A 10 -11.07 -18.46 -56.42
N HIS A 11 -11.92 -17.43 -56.46
CA HIS A 11 -11.53 -16.15 -57.07
C HIS A 11 -12.19 -14.95 -56.37
N GLU A 12 -11.38 -13.93 -56.13
CA GLU A 12 -11.73 -12.63 -55.57
C GLU A 12 -12.68 -11.87 -56.51
N LEU A 13 -13.94 -11.66 -56.10
CA LEU A 13 -14.71 -10.51 -56.56
C LEU A 13 -15.52 -9.94 -55.39
N LYS A 14 -15.36 -8.63 -55.21
CA LYS A 14 -15.85 -7.75 -54.14
C LYS A 14 -17.39 -7.70 -54.09
N ALA A 15 -18.02 -8.70 -53.48
CA ALA A 15 -19.42 -8.65 -53.07
C ALA A 15 -19.48 -8.67 -51.54
N MET A 16 -20.09 -7.63 -50.94
CA MET A 16 -20.17 -7.47 -49.48
C MET A 16 -20.86 -8.67 -48.83
N PRO A 17 -20.33 -9.25 -47.75
CA PRO A 17 -21.01 -10.32 -47.02
C PRO A 17 -22.29 -9.76 -46.41
N SER A 18 -23.45 -10.15 -46.96
CA SER A 18 -24.74 -9.91 -46.32
C SER A 18 -24.80 -10.76 -45.05
N LEU A 19 -24.76 -10.10 -43.89
CA LEU A 19 -24.77 -10.77 -42.59
C LEU A 19 -26.22 -11.02 -42.14
N PHE A 20 -26.48 -12.23 -41.67
CA PHE A 20 -27.79 -12.71 -41.24
C PHE A 20 -27.85 -12.75 -39.70
N TYR A 21 -28.94 -12.24 -39.09
CA TYR A 21 -29.22 -12.41 -37.66
C TYR A 21 -30.65 -12.91 -37.46
N LYS A 22 -30.83 -13.99 -36.67
CA LYS A 22 -32.11 -14.68 -36.43
C LYS A 22 -32.93 -14.94 -37.71
N GLY A 23 -32.26 -15.39 -38.78
CA GLY A 23 -32.90 -15.84 -40.01
C GLY A 23 -33.43 -14.74 -40.94
N ARG A 24 -33.02 -13.47 -40.79
CA ARG A 24 -33.33 -12.40 -41.76
C ARG A 24 -32.06 -11.68 -42.21
N ILE A 25 -32.08 -11.19 -43.46
CA ILE A 25 -31.01 -10.35 -44.03
C ILE A 25 -31.14 -8.97 -43.39
N VAL A 26 -30.07 -8.50 -42.75
CA VAL A 26 -30.05 -7.20 -42.07
C VAL A 26 -29.04 -6.30 -42.77
N SER A 27 -29.43 -5.06 -43.11
CA SER A 27 -28.50 -4.11 -43.71
C SER A 27 -27.43 -3.71 -42.70
N VAL A 28 -26.20 -3.45 -43.17
CA VAL A 28 -25.06 -3.08 -42.31
C VAL A 28 -25.38 -1.84 -41.45
N ASN A 29 -26.21 -0.92 -41.95
CA ASN A 29 -26.65 0.26 -41.20
C ASN A 29 -27.64 -0.07 -40.08
N LEU A 30 -28.51 -1.08 -40.25
CA LEU A 30 -29.45 -1.49 -39.20
C LEU A 30 -28.70 -2.21 -38.06
N MET A 31 -27.68 -3.02 -38.37
CA MET A 31 -26.78 -3.57 -37.33
C MET A 31 -26.06 -2.46 -36.57
N ARG A 32 -25.63 -1.39 -37.26
CA ARG A 32 -24.99 -0.23 -36.61
C ARG A 32 -25.90 0.49 -35.62
N GLN A 33 -27.21 0.47 -35.84
CA GLN A 33 -28.22 1.02 -34.93
C GLN A 33 -28.45 0.12 -33.71
N TYR A 34 -28.41 -1.21 -33.87
CA TYR A 34 -28.49 -2.15 -32.74
C TYR A 34 -27.17 -2.28 -31.95
N THR A 35 -26.01 -2.03 -32.58
CA THR A 35 -24.73 -1.87 -31.87
C THR A 35 -24.60 -0.51 -31.18
N ASN A 36 -25.46 0.46 -31.52
CA ASN A 36 -25.56 1.77 -30.86
C ASN A 36 -26.75 1.87 -29.91
N ILE A 37 -27.30 0.74 -29.47
CA ILE A 37 -28.11 0.70 -28.25
C ILE A 37 -27.10 0.81 -27.09
N SER A 38 -26.93 2.05 -26.65
CA SER A 38 -26.25 2.46 -25.41
C SER A 38 -24.75 2.19 -25.35
N GLN A 39 -23.97 2.86 -26.22
CA GLN A 39 -22.64 3.33 -25.83
C GLN A 39 -22.73 4.54 -24.87
N GLU A 40 -23.58 4.44 -23.85
CA GLU A 40 -23.38 5.22 -22.62
C GLU A 40 -22.26 4.52 -21.87
N ASN A 41 -21.02 5.03 -22.01
CA ASN A 41 -19.90 4.81 -21.11
C ASN A 41 -19.83 3.42 -20.44
N VAL A 42 -19.84 2.36 -21.24
CA VAL A 42 -19.27 1.10 -20.77
C VAL A 42 -17.77 1.26 -20.93
N ASP A 43 -17.17 1.91 -19.94
CA ASP A 43 -15.78 1.69 -19.59
C ASP A 43 -15.54 0.19 -19.77
N ILE A 44 -14.57 -0.17 -20.59
CA ILE A 44 -14.03 -1.52 -20.63
C ILE A 44 -13.50 -1.74 -19.21
N TYR A 45 -14.35 -2.29 -18.35
CA TYR A 45 -14.01 -2.62 -16.99
C TYR A 45 -13.11 -3.85 -17.13
N GLU A 46 -11.81 -3.63 -17.28
CA GLU A 46 -10.80 -4.63 -16.95
C GLU A 46 -11.15 -5.14 -15.54
N PRO A 47 -11.63 -6.38 -15.36
CA PRO A 47 -12.20 -6.82 -14.08
C PRO A 47 -11.16 -7.03 -12.95
N SER A 48 -9.96 -6.45 -13.05
CA SER A 48 -8.83 -6.76 -12.16
C SER A 48 -8.13 -5.57 -11.50
N VAL A 49 -8.55 -4.31 -11.70
CA VAL A 49 -7.82 -3.13 -11.15
C VAL A 49 -8.53 -2.49 -9.94
N SER A 50 -9.84 -2.68 -9.79
CA SER A 50 -10.63 -1.98 -8.76
C SER A 50 -10.59 -2.63 -7.37
N ILE A 51 -10.59 -3.97 -7.30
CA ILE A 51 -10.61 -4.69 -6.03
C ILE A 51 -9.17 -4.80 -5.50
N PRO A 52 -8.89 -4.31 -4.28
CA PRO A 52 -7.57 -4.46 -3.67
C PRO A 52 -7.31 -5.94 -3.34
N LEU A 53 -6.11 -6.44 -3.70
CA LEU A 53 -5.70 -7.81 -3.38
C LEU A 53 -5.38 -7.95 -1.89
N ILE A 54 -4.90 -6.86 -1.27
CA ILE A 54 -4.61 -6.78 0.15
C ILE A 54 -5.59 -5.78 0.76
N PRO A 55 -6.45 -6.19 1.71
CA PRO A 55 -7.35 -5.26 2.38
C PRO A 55 -6.55 -4.20 3.14
N GLU A 56 -7.22 -3.08 3.48
CA GLU A 56 -6.54 -2.02 4.23
C GLU A 56 -5.94 -2.55 5.53
N LYS A 57 -4.76 -2.04 5.88
CA LYS A 57 -4.07 -2.43 7.12
C LYS A 57 -5.02 -2.21 8.31
N PRO A 58 -5.27 -3.24 9.14
CA PRO A 58 -6.07 -3.09 10.34
C PRO A 58 -5.56 -1.93 11.20
N LYS A 59 -6.47 -1.07 11.66
CA LYS A 59 -6.11 0.08 12.51
C LYS A 59 -5.92 -0.40 13.95
N ARG A 60 -4.93 0.16 14.64
CA ARG A 60 -4.71 -0.10 16.06
C ARG A 60 -5.98 0.24 16.87
N PRO A 61 -6.31 -0.56 17.89
CA PRO A 61 -7.48 -0.30 18.71
C PRO A 61 -7.30 1.00 19.51
N PRO A 62 -8.39 1.73 19.80
CA PRO A 62 -8.35 2.92 20.64
C PRO A 62 -7.95 2.53 22.09
N THR A 63 -7.06 3.31 22.70
CA THR A 63 -6.63 3.09 24.09
C THR A 63 -7.79 3.24 25.07
N ALA A 64 -7.60 2.78 26.32
CA ALA A 64 -8.60 2.89 27.39
C ALA A 64 -9.13 4.32 27.56
N TYR A 65 -8.25 5.32 27.58
CA TYR A 65 -8.65 6.73 27.63
C TYR A 65 -9.47 7.15 26.41
N ILE A 66 -9.11 6.73 25.19
CA ILE A 66 -9.87 7.09 23.98
C ILE A 66 -11.24 6.42 23.96
N LEU A 67 -11.37 5.20 24.53
CA LEU A 67 -12.67 4.56 24.72
C LEU A 67 -13.57 5.39 25.65
N PHE A 68 -13.02 5.78 26.81
CA PHE A 68 -13.70 6.69 27.73
C PHE A 68 -14.05 8.03 27.06
N TYR A 69 -13.10 8.64 26.34
CA TYR A 69 -13.28 9.91 25.67
C TYR A 69 -14.44 9.89 24.68
N ARG A 70 -14.58 8.80 23.90
CA ARG A 70 -15.68 8.63 22.94
C ARG A 70 -17.04 8.52 23.65
N GLU A 71 -17.08 7.80 24.76
CA GLU A 71 -18.30 7.67 25.57
C GLU A 71 -18.66 9.00 26.24
N PHE A 72 -17.68 9.68 26.83
CA PHE A 72 -17.81 11.01 27.41
C PHE A 72 -18.35 11.99 26.39
N LEU A 73 -17.76 12.07 25.19
CA LEU A 73 -18.26 12.92 24.11
C LEU A 73 -19.70 12.60 23.72
N SER A 74 -20.06 11.32 23.64
CA SER A 74 -21.43 10.89 23.30
C SER A 74 -22.45 11.36 24.34
N LYS A 75 -22.11 11.25 25.63
CA LYS A 75 -22.95 11.73 26.74
C LYS A 75 -23.04 13.26 26.76
N THR A 76 -21.90 13.94 26.62
CA THR A 76 -21.82 15.41 26.71
C THR A 76 -22.46 16.10 25.50
N ARG A 77 -22.37 15.53 24.28
CA ARG A 77 -23.04 16.09 23.08
C ARG A 77 -24.57 16.07 23.17
N LYS A 78 -25.15 15.18 23.97
CA LYS A 78 -26.61 15.15 24.22
C LYS A 78 -27.06 16.29 25.14
N GLY A 79 -26.19 16.79 26.02
CA GLY A 79 -26.50 17.86 26.99
C GLY A 79 -25.97 19.25 26.61
N TYR A 80 -24.88 19.33 25.85
CA TYR A 80 -24.21 20.59 25.51
C TYR A 80 -24.14 20.77 23.99
N LYS A 81 -24.88 21.76 23.49
CA LYS A 81 -24.86 22.16 22.08
C LYS A 81 -23.49 22.80 21.77
N LYS A 82 -22.69 22.13 20.92
CA LYS A 82 -21.40 22.60 20.35
C LYS A 82 -20.30 23.01 21.35
N LEU A 83 -19.74 22.04 22.09
CA LEU A 83 -18.42 22.23 22.70
C LEU A 83 -17.31 22.12 21.63
N ASN A 84 -16.30 22.99 21.72
CA ASN A 84 -15.08 22.87 20.92
C ASN A 84 -14.31 21.58 21.32
N VAL A 85 -13.59 20.97 20.37
CA VAL A 85 -12.83 19.73 20.58
C VAL A 85 -11.81 19.89 21.70
N ALA A 86 -11.16 21.04 21.79
CA ALA A 86 -10.17 21.34 22.83
C ALA A 86 -10.81 21.36 24.23
N ASP A 87 -11.97 22.00 24.39
CA ASP A 87 -12.65 22.08 25.69
C ASP A 87 -13.22 20.72 26.11
N ALA A 88 -13.75 19.98 25.15
CA ALA A 88 -14.21 18.61 25.39
C ALA A 88 -13.06 17.68 25.81
N ALA A 89 -11.86 17.84 25.23
CA ALA A 89 -10.66 17.11 25.64
C ALA A 89 -10.21 17.47 27.06
N LYS A 90 -10.25 18.76 27.45
CA LYS A 90 -9.93 19.20 28.82
C LYS A 90 -10.90 18.59 29.84
N LEU A 91 -12.20 18.68 29.57
CA LEU A 91 -13.23 18.13 30.46
C LEU A 91 -13.13 16.62 30.58
N ALA A 92 -12.88 15.91 29.48
CA ALA A 92 -12.69 14.47 29.52
C ALA A 92 -11.40 14.07 30.24
N GLY A 93 -10.30 14.82 30.08
CA GLY A 93 -9.07 14.59 30.83
C GLY A 93 -9.29 14.69 32.35
N ALA A 94 -10.02 15.73 32.79
CA ALA A 94 -10.41 15.90 34.19
C ALA A 94 -11.35 14.78 34.67
N GLY A 95 -12.33 14.39 33.83
CA GLY A 95 -13.24 13.28 34.13
C GLY A 95 -12.50 11.96 34.31
N TRP A 96 -11.57 11.64 33.40
CA TRP A 96 -10.73 10.44 33.49
C TRP A 96 -9.86 10.44 34.75
N ALA A 97 -9.26 11.58 35.11
CA ALA A 97 -8.45 11.69 36.32
C ALA A 97 -9.26 11.36 37.59
N ARG A 98 -10.53 11.79 37.65
CA ARG A 98 -11.46 11.56 38.76
C ARG A 98 -12.06 10.16 38.82
N LEU A 99 -11.98 9.37 37.76
CA LEU A 99 -12.48 7.99 37.78
C LEU A 99 -11.72 7.15 38.81
N SER A 100 -12.46 6.28 39.49
CA SER A 100 -11.91 5.29 40.40
C SER A 100 -11.02 4.28 39.63
N PRO A 101 -10.12 3.57 40.31
CA PRO A 101 -9.36 2.49 39.70
C PRO A 101 -10.26 1.43 39.04
N ASP A 102 -11.38 1.09 39.68
CA ASP A 102 -12.32 0.09 39.18
C ASP A 102 -13.03 0.54 37.90
N ASP A 103 -13.47 1.81 37.84
CA ASP A 103 -14.06 2.38 36.63
C ASP A 103 -13.04 2.46 35.48
N LYS A 104 -11.79 2.80 35.78
CA LYS A 104 -10.70 2.79 34.79
C LYS A 104 -10.43 1.38 34.29
N ASN A 105 -10.48 0.37 35.18
CA ASN A 105 -10.24 -1.02 34.84
C ASN A 105 -11.25 -1.54 33.80
N VAL A 106 -12.51 -1.09 33.85
CA VAL A 106 -13.51 -1.42 32.81
C VAL A 106 -13.01 -1.03 31.41
N TYR A 107 -12.46 0.17 31.24
CA TYR A 107 -11.93 0.63 29.95
C TYR A 107 -10.61 -0.06 29.57
N ILE A 108 -9.76 -0.35 30.57
CA ILE A 108 -8.51 -1.09 30.36
C ILE A 108 -8.80 -2.50 29.86
N ASP A 109 -9.77 -3.21 30.44
CA ASP A 109 -10.12 -4.56 30.04
C ASP A 109 -10.82 -4.59 28.67
N GLN A 110 -11.65 -3.59 28.36
CA GLN A 110 -12.16 -3.41 27.00
C GLN A 110 -11.04 -3.16 25.99
N TYR A 111 -10.03 -2.38 26.35
CA TYR A 111 -8.86 -2.16 25.49
C TYR A 111 -8.08 -3.46 25.27
N LYS A 112 -7.80 -4.23 26.33
CA LYS A 112 -7.13 -5.54 26.23
C LYS A 112 -7.87 -6.49 25.29
N LYS A 113 -9.19 -6.60 25.41
CA LYS A 113 -10.02 -7.43 24.51
C LYS A 113 -9.88 -6.99 23.05
N LYS A 114 -9.97 -5.68 22.79
CA LYS A 114 -9.80 -5.11 21.43
C LYS A 114 -8.39 -5.29 20.89
N VAL A 115 -7.36 -5.29 21.74
CA VAL A 115 -5.98 -5.62 21.34
C VAL A 115 -5.85 -7.07 20.90
N GLU A 116 -6.49 -8.00 21.62
CA GLU A 116 -6.47 -9.41 21.25
C GLU A 116 -7.22 -9.66 19.93
N GLU A 117 -8.40 -9.05 19.74
CA GLU A 117 -9.13 -9.08 18.47
C GLU A 117 -8.30 -8.48 17.32
N TYR A 118 -7.70 -7.31 17.55
CA TYR A 118 -6.82 -6.67 16.58
C TYR A 118 -5.64 -7.56 16.21
N LYS A 119 -5.03 -8.24 17.18
CA LYS A 119 -3.90 -9.14 16.95
C LYS A 119 -4.28 -10.26 15.99
N LYS A 120 -5.42 -10.91 16.21
CA LYS A 120 -5.93 -11.97 15.31
C LYS A 120 -6.12 -11.48 13.88
N VAL A 121 -6.83 -10.36 13.71
CA VAL A 121 -7.09 -9.77 12.39
C VAL A 121 -5.79 -9.29 11.73
N HIS A 122 -4.87 -8.72 12.50
CA HIS A 122 -3.58 -8.28 12.02
C HIS A 122 -2.69 -9.45 11.59
N ASP A 123 -2.73 -10.57 12.30
CA ASP A 123 -1.96 -11.76 11.98
C ASP A 123 -2.50 -12.42 10.70
N GLU A 124 -3.82 -12.48 10.53
CA GLU A 124 -4.46 -12.90 9.26
C GLU A 124 -4.06 -11.97 8.10
N TRP A 125 -4.12 -10.66 8.32
CA TRP A 125 -3.68 -9.68 7.32
C TRP A 125 -2.20 -9.83 6.96
N SER A 126 -1.34 -10.08 7.96
CA SER A 126 0.09 -10.28 7.77
C SER A 126 0.41 -11.53 6.94
N LYS A 127 -0.38 -12.60 7.07
CA LYS A 127 -0.23 -13.81 6.25
C LYS A 127 -0.52 -13.57 4.77
N LEU A 128 -1.35 -12.58 4.44
CA LEU A 128 -1.63 -12.20 3.04
C LEU A 128 -0.46 -11.44 2.40
N LEU A 129 0.46 -10.89 3.20
CA LEU A 129 1.61 -10.10 2.74
C LEU A 129 2.73 -10.98 2.15
N THR A 130 2.40 -11.79 1.17
CA THR A 130 3.41 -12.48 0.36
C THR A 130 4.03 -11.51 -0.65
N PRO A 131 5.33 -11.62 -0.94
CA PRO A 131 6.03 -10.79 -1.94
C PRO A 131 5.30 -10.69 -3.29
N LYS A 132 4.77 -11.81 -3.78
CA LYS A 132 4.00 -11.86 -5.02
C LYS A 132 2.73 -11.00 -4.96
N VAL A 133 1.94 -11.13 -3.90
CA VAL A 133 0.70 -10.37 -3.70
C VAL A 133 1.01 -8.88 -3.48
N ILE A 134 2.07 -8.55 -2.72
CA ILE A 134 2.55 -7.18 -2.52
C ILE A 134 2.95 -6.53 -3.86
N SER A 135 3.68 -7.26 -4.71
CA SER A 135 4.09 -6.78 -6.03
C SER A 135 2.87 -6.47 -6.92
N GLN A 136 1.90 -7.38 -6.96
CA GLN A 136 0.65 -7.20 -7.71
C GLN A 136 -0.18 -6.01 -7.18
N GLU A 137 -0.35 -5.90 -5.86
CA GLU A 137 -1.08 -4.78 -5.24
C GLU A 137 -0.35 -3.44 -5.45
N ASN A 138 0.98 -3.41 -5.39
CA ASN A 138 1.76 -2.20 -5.68
C ASN A 138 1.67 -1.78 -7.15
N LYS A 139 1.63 -2.75 -8.09
CA LYS A 139 1.35 -2.46 -9.51
C LYS A 139 -0.03 -1.81 -9.65
N ARG A 140 -1.06 -2.39 -9.02
CA ARG A 140 -2.43 -1.84 -9.00
C ARG A 140 -2.46 -0.43 -8.41
N ARG A 141 -1.78 -0.18 -7.28
CA ARG A 141 -1.70 1.15 -6.64
C ARG A 141 -1.04 2.20 -7.53
N ARG A 142 0.00 1.84 -8.30
CA ARG A 142 0.62 2.73 -9.28
C ARG A 142 -0.36 3.10 -10.40
N LEU A 143 -1.08 2.12 -10.96
CA LEU A 143 -2.08 2.35 -12.00
C LEU A 143 -3.21 3.27 -11.51
N VAL A 144 -3.78 2.99 -10.33
CA VAL A 144 -4.82 3.83 -9.73
C VAL A 144 -4.29 5.23 -9.43
N HIS A 145 -3.06 5.35 -8.95
CA HIS A 145 -2.45 6.64 -8.67
C HIS A 145 -2.25 7.46 -9.94
N GLU A 146 -1.77 6.84 -11.02
CA GLU A 146 -1.62 7.47 -12.33
C GLU A 146 -2.96 7.98 -12.86
N HIS A 147 -4.02 7.16 -12.80
CA HIS A 147 -5.36 7.57 -13.21
C HIS A 147 -5.88 8.74 -12.37
N LYS A 148 -5.65 8.72 -11.05
CA LYS A 148 -6.06 9.81 -10.15
C LYS A 148 -5.29 11.11 -10.40
N LEU A 149 -3.99 11.03 -10.68
CA LEU A 149 -3.18 12.20 -11.03
C LEU A 149 -3.62 12.84 -12.35
N LYS A 150 -4.07 12.04 -13.33
CA LYS A 150 -4.62 12.57 -14.59
C LYS A 150 -5.92 13.35 -14.38
N SER A 151 -6.70 12.98 -13.36
CA SER A 151 -8.00 13.60 -13.05
C SER A 151 -7.95 14.69 -11.96
N ALA A 152 -6.85 14.79 -11.20
CA ALA A 152 -6.75 15.68 -10.05
C ALA A 152 -5.77 16.82 -10.34
N GLU A 153 -6.17 18.06 -10.03
CA GLU A 153 -5.31 19.24 -10.14
C GLU A 153 -4.14 19.23 -9.12
N GLU A 154 -4.18 18.35 -8.11
CA GLU A 154 -3.26 18.33 -6.97
C GLU A 154 -2.42 17.05 -6.84
N LYS A 155 -1.20 17.19 -6.32
CA LYS A 155 -0.21 16.10 -6.17
C LYS A 155 -0.58 15.12 -5.05
N LEU A 156 -1.38 14.10 -5.38
CA LEU A 156 -1.64 12.97 -4.47
C LEU A 156 -0.34 12.20 -4.14
N LYS A 157 -0.14 11.79 -2.89
CA LYS A 157 1.02 10.93 -2.52
C LYS A 157 0.73 9.45 -2.75
N LEU A 158 1.58 8.77 -3.53
CA LEU A 158 1.55 7.32 -3.70
C LEU A 158 1.95 6.60 -2.41
N LYS A 159 1.15 5.62 -1.98
CA LYS A 159 1.40 4.81 -0.78
C LYS A 159 1.63 3.34 -1.16
N LEU A 160 2.89 2.93 -1.30
CA LEU A 160 3.25 1.53 -1.58
C LEU A 160 3.31 0.71 -0.28
N ILE A 161 2.97 -0.58 -0.39
CA ILE A 161 3.19 -1.56 0.67
C ILE A 161 4.66 -1.97 0.63
N LYS A 162 5.33 -1.92 1.79
CA LYS A 162 6.69 -2.45 1.96
C LYS A 162 6.60 -3.94 2.26
N ASP A 163 7.45 -4.72 1.61
CA ASP A 163 7.59 -6.14 1.87
C ASP A 163 8.30 -6.35 3.21
N PRO A 164 7.73 -7.09 4.17
CA PRO A 164 8.38 -7.37 5.45
C PRO A 164 9.49 -8.43 5.35
N SER A 165 9.48 -9.26 4.29
CA SER A 165 10.45 -10.35 4.09
C SER A 165 11.66 -9.94 3.26
N ILE A 166 11.62 -8.78 2.60
CA ILE A 166 12.76 -8.26 1.85
C ILE A 166 13.81 -7.69 2.82
N THR A 167 15.05 -8.12 2.66
CA THR A 167 16.16 -7.54 3.41
C THR A 167 16.58 -6.24 2.72
N PRO A 168 16.86 -5.16 3.48
CA PRO A 168 17.39 -3.94 2.89
C PRO A 168 18.82 -4.18 2.37
N PRO A 169 19.26 -3.45 1.34
CA PRO A 169 20.64 -3.56 0.86
C PRO A 169 21.64 -3.16 1.95
N PRO A 170 22.88 -3.68 1.88
CA PRO A 170 23.94 -3.31 2.82
C PRO A 170 24.21 -1.81 2.75
N LYS A 171 24.63 -1.24 3.88
CA LYS A 171 24.92 0.19 3.99
C LYS A 171 26.25 0.50 3.31
N THR A 172 26.43 1.75 2.86
CA THR A 172 27.72 2.17 2.30
C THR A 172 28.80 2.22 3.38
N PRO A 173 30.10 2.19 3.03
CA PRO A 173 31.19 2.26 4.01
C PRO A 173 31.09 3.52 4.88
N TYR A 174 30.73 4.65 4.27
CA TYR A 174 30.47 5.91 4.97
C TYR A 174 29.31 5.81 5.96
N ALA A 175 28.23 5.11 5.63
CA ALA A 175 27.11 4.92 6.55
C ALA A 175 27.49 4.02 7.73
N TYR A 176 28.36 3.02 7.55
CA TYR A 176 28.93 2.25 8.67
C TYR A 176 29.82 3.12 9.56
N TYR A 177 30.62 4.00 8.96
CA TYR A 177 31.41 4.98 9.70
C TYR A 177 30.53 5.90 10.55
N ILE A 178 29.47 6.48 9.97
CA ILE A 178 28.49 7.30 10.72
C ILE A 178 27.91 6.49 11.88
N MET A 179 27.44 5.27 11.64
CA MET A 179 26.84 4.44 12.70
C MET A 179 27.81 4.15 13.83
N LYS A 180 29.09 3.91 13.52
CA LYS A 180 30.13 3.72 14.53
C LYS A 180 30.35 4.99 15.35
N ARG A 181 30.49 6.15 14.69
CA ARG A 181 30.66 7.45 15.35
C ARG A 181 29.44 7.81 16.22
N MET A 182 28.23 7.55 15.75
CA MET A 182 27.00 7.72 16.54
C MET A 182 27.05 6.92 17.84
N ASN A 183 27.51 5.67 17.78
CA ASN A 183 27.62 4.80 18.95
C ASN A 183 28.72 5.29 19.90
N ASP A 184 29.87 5.67 19.36
CA ASP A 184 31.00 6.21 20.14
C ASP A 184 30.62 7.51 20.87
N ASP A 185 29.85 8.38 20.19
CA ASP A 185 29.37 9.66 20.72
C ASP A 185 28.09 9.51 21.58
N GLY A 186 27.50 8.32 21.64
CA GLY A 186 26.23 8.07 22.35
C GLY A 186 25.04 8.84 21.79
N THR A 187 25.04 9.15 20.49
CA THR A 187 23.99 9.96 19.85
C THR A 187 23.01 9.08 19.09
N GLU A 188 21.73 9.14 19.46
CA GLU A 188 20.67 8.41 18.75
C GLU A 188 20.16 9.16 17.50
N ASN A 189 20.32 10.49 17.47
CA ASN A 189 19.88 11.33 16.36
C ASN A 189 20.96 12.34 15.97
N ILE A 190 21.25 12.41 14.68
CA ILE A 190 22.27 13.31 14.11
C ILE A 190 21.57 14.58 13.60
N GLY A 191 21.97 15.73 14.15
CA GLY A 191 21.67 17.03 13.56
C GLY A 191 22.51 17.29 12.31
N LEU A 192 22.08 18.23 11.46
CA LEU A 192 22.80 18.55 10.23
C LEU A 192 24.25 19.00 10.48
N ASP A 193 24.48 19.73 11.57
CA ASP A 193 25.78 20.17 12.06
C ASP A 193 26.76 19.01 12.31
N LYS A 194 26.31 17.99 13.06
CA LYS A 194 27.13 16.79 13.30
C LYS A 194 27.35 15.96 12.04
N LEU A 195 26.35 15.93 11.15
CA LEU A 195 26.51 15.24 9.87
C LEU A 195 27.61 15.89 9.02
N GLU A 196 27.65 17.22 8.95
CA GLU A 196 28.70 17.98 8.26
C GLU A 196 30.09 17.70 8.84
N GLU A 197 30.21 17.65 10.16
CA GLU A 197 31.46 17.25 10.84
C GLU A 197 31.89 15.83 10.43
N TYR A 198 30.96 14.87 10.43
CA TYR A 198 31.25 13.48 10.05
C TYR A 198 31.63 13.34 8.57
N VAL A 199 31.05 14.14 7.67
CA VAL A 199 31.47 14.20 6.26
C VAL A 199 32.93 14.65 6.19
N PHE A 200 33.26 15.74 6.88
CA PHE A 200 34.60 16.31 6.85
C PHE A 200 35.67 15.36 7.42
N ASP A 201 35.36 14.69 8.54
CA ASP A 201 36.24 13.68 9.12
C ASP A 201 36.44 12.50 8.17
N TRP A 202 35.37 12.00 7.55
CA TRP A 202 35.44 10.91 6.59
C TRP A 202 36.30 11.24 5.36
N GLU A 203 36.24 12.47 4.87
CA GLU A 203 37.06 12.91 3.74
C GLU A 203 38.56 12.89 4.08
N LYS A 204 38.93 13.22 5.32
CA LYS A 204 40.31 13.22 5.80
C LYS A 204 40.89 11.82 6.08
N LEU A 205 40.05 10.82 6.28
CA LEU A 205 40.50 9.45 6.54
C LEU A 205 41.30 8.89 5.34
N THR A 206 42.41 8.23 5.64
CA THR A 206 43.24 7.55 4.65
C THR A 206 42.52 6.35 4.04
N PRO A 207 42.94 5.87 2.85
CA PRO A 207 42.41 4.62 2.29
C PRO A 207 42.50 3.44 3.27
N GLU A 208 43.58 3.38 4.06
CA GLU A 208 43.83 2.36 5.07
C GLU A 208 42.81 2.46 6.21
N ASP A 209 42.52 3.66 6.70
CA ASP A 209 41.51 3.89 7.75
C ASP A 209 40.08 3.61 7.25
N LYS A 210 39.84 3.74 5.94
CA LYS A 210 38.57 3.40 5.29
C LYS A 210 38.41 1.90 5.06
N GLN A 211 39.51 1.14 5.05
CA GLN A 211 39.54 -0.28 4.72
C GLN A 211 38.61 -1.15 5.59
N PRO A 212 38.51 -0.96 6.92
CA PRO A 212 37.59 -1.73 7.76
C PRO A 212 36.13 -1.60 7.29
N TYR A 213 35.68 -0.40 6.97
CA TYR A 213 34.29 -0.16 6.53
C TYR A 213 34.01 -0.75 5.14
N VAL A 214 35.02 -0.79 4.27
CA VAL A 214 34.93 -1.47 2.96
C VAL A 214 34.84 -2.98 3.16
N LYS A 215 35.61 -3.53 4.09
CA LYS A 215 35.54 -4.95 4.46
C LYS A 215 34.16 -5.31 5.00
N ASP A 216 33.63 -4.51 5.94
CA ASP A 216 32.29 -4.70 6.51
C ASP A 216 31.20 -4.67 5.42
N LEU A 217 31.30 -3.73 4.46
CA LEU A 217 30.41 -3.71 3.29
C LEU A 217 30.50 -5.01 2.49
N ASN A 218 31.70 -5.49 2.18
CA ASN A 218 31.89 -6.70 1.37
C ASN A 218 31.27 -7.93 2.06
N GLU A 219 31.50 -8.08 3.36
CA GLU A 219 30.93 -9.16 4.16
C GLU A 219 29.39 -9.09 4.20
N GLU A 220 28.82 -7.92 4.47
CA GLU A 220 27.37 -7.75 4.49
C GLU A 220 26.75 -7.89 3.09
N THR A 221 27.49 -7.53 2.03
CA THR A 221 27.05 -7.75 0.64
C THR A 221 26.89 -9.25 0.35
N ILE A 222 27.87 -10.07 0.72
CA ILE A 222 27.79 -11.53 0.57
C ILE A 222 26.58 -12.08 1.35
N ARG A 223 26.39 -11.64 2.59
CA ARG A 223 25.24 -12.04 3.43
C ARG A 223 23.91 -11.63 2.81
N TYR A 224 23.80 -10.39 2.35
CA TYR A 224 22.62 -9.86 1.67
C TYR A 224 22.29 -10.66 0.42
N GLU A 225 23.29 -10.99 -0.40
CA GLU A 225 23.08 -11.82 -1.59
C GLU A 225 22.55 -13.22 -1.25
N GLN A 226 23.06 -13.85 -0.19
CA GLN A 226 22.55 -15.14 0.28
C GLN A 226 21.10 -15.03 0.74
N GLN A 227 20.75 -14.01 1.52
CA GLN A 227 19.37 -13.75 1.96
C GLN A 227 18.45 -13.50 0.77
N MET A 228 18.89 -12.71 -0.21
CA MET A 228 18.12 -12.42 -1.41
C MET A 228 17.97 -13.63 -2.33
N LYS A 229 18.95 -14.55 -2.37
CA LYS A 229 18.79 -15.84 -3.07
C LYS A 229 17.67 -16.67 -2.45
N VAL A 230 17.62 -16.76 -1.12
CA VAL A 230 16.53 -17.45 -0.41
C VAL A 230 15.20 -16.77 -0.69
N TYR A 231 15.14 -15.44 -0.60
CA TYR A 231 13.94 -14.66 -0.91
C TYR A 231 13.42 -14.90 -2.34
N ARG A 232 14.31 -14.91 -3.34
CA ARG A 232 13.96 -15.18 -4.74
C ARG A 232 13.48 -16.62 -4.96
N ASN A 233 13.96 -17.59 -4.18
CA ASN A 233 13.53 -18.99 -4.32
C ASN A 233 12.16 -19.25 -3.68
N LEU A 234 11.76 -18.43 -2.70
CA LEU A 234 10.49 -18.57 -1.99
C LEU A 234 9.30 -17.91 -2.71
N ASN A 235 9.54 -17.08 -3.75
CA ASN A 235 8.53 -16.18 -4.34
C ASN A 235 8.60 -16.10 -5.87
#